data_AF-A0A946TEB6-F1
#
_entry.id   AF-A0A946TEB6-F1
#
_cell.length_a   1.000
_cell.length_b   1.000
_cell.length_c   1.000
_cell.angle_alpha   90.00
_cell.angle_beta   90.00
_cell.angle_gamma   90.00
#
_symmetry.space_group_name_H-M   'P 1'
#
loop_
_entity.id
_entity.type
_entity.pdbx_description
1 polymer ?
#
loop_
_entity_poly.entity_id
_entity_poly.type
_entity_poly.pdbx_seq_one_letter_code
_entity_poly.pdbx_strand_id
1 'polypeptide(L)'
;MNKFKASILSLLLIAPVSTLSADKLMIDNFDAQSRQAWAYFSDQVMGGVSVGTVDYIDRDGESYAHMTGEVSTDNNGGFIQIRRSIAKGSVSSATGVYLKVRGNSQQYFIHLRTSGTVLPWQYYQAGFETSGDWQIVRLPLADFKGSGSWLRKSLVPGSIRSIGVLAYGRDHSAEIDVAEIGFYN
;
A
#
# COMPACT_ATOMS: atom_id res chain seq x y z
N MET A 1 66.28 21.21 38.89
CA MET A 1 65.68 22.21 37.98
C MET A 1 64.72 21.47 37.04
N ASN A 2 63.41 21.64 37.25
CA ASN A 2 62.21 21.27 36.45
C ASN A 2 62.20 19.92 35.68
N LYS A 3 61.11 19.14 35.70
CA LYS A 3 59.83 19.49 35.05
C LYS A 3 58.69 18.62 35.61
N PHE A 4 57.66 19.27 36.15
CA PHE A 4 56.34 18.68 36.37
C PHE A 4 55.67 18.42 35.01
N LYS A 5 55.23 17.19 34.74
CA LYS A 5 54.35 16.86 33.60
C LYS A 5 52.91 16.95 34.10
N ALA A 6 52.18 17.97 33.66
CA ALA A 6 50.73 18.05 33.87
C ALA A 6 50.03 17.06 32.92
N SER A 7 49.31 16.09 33.47
CA SER A 7 48.40 15.24 32.69
C SER A 7 47.07 15.98 32.54
N ILE A 8 46.68 16.25 31.30
CA ILE A 8 45.37 16.82 30.96
C ILE A 8 44.36 15.67 30.96
N LEU A 9 43.40 15.71 31.88
CA LEU A 9 42.29 14.78 31.95
C LEU A 9 41.22 15.24 30.95
N SER A 10 41.12 14.59 29.79
CA SER A 10 40.10 14.88 28.79
C SER A 10 38.75 14.33 29.24
N LEU A 11 37.84 15.22 29.65
CA LEU A 11 36.46 14.88 29.98
C LEU A 11 35.65 14.67 28.69
N LEU A 12 35.40 13.41 28.31
CA LEU A 12 34.51 13.09 27.18
C LEU A 12 33.05 13.34 27.60
N LEU A 13 32.47 14.43 27.07
CA LEU A 13 31.03 14.69 27.11
C LEU A 13 30.31 13.68 26.20
N ILE A 14 29.69 12.66 26.80
CA ILE A 14 28.78 11.77 26.09
C ILE A 14 27.46 12.53 25.92
N ALA A 15 27.23 13.05 24.71
CA ALA A 15 25.93 13.62 24.37
C ALA A 15 24.86 12.51 24.36
N PRO A 16 23.65 12.77 24.86
CA PRO A 16 22.57 11.78 24.79
C PRO A 16 22.25 11.53 23.32
N VAL A 17 22.46 10.29 22.88
CA VAL A 17 22.00 9.82 21.57
C VAL A 17 20.48 9.82 21.63
N SER A 18 19.86 10.80 20.98
CA SER A 18 18.41 10.78 20.77
C SER A 18 18.11 9.57 19.88
N THR A 19 17.43 8.57 20.42
CA THR A 19 16.84 7.50 19.62
C THR A 19 15.80 8.14 18.71
N LEU A 20 16.16 8.31 17.43
CA LEU A 20 15.20 8.59 16.38
C LEU A 20 14.17 7.47 16.42
N SER A 21 12.97 7.74 16.91
CA SER A 21 11.82 6.89 16.66
C SER A 21 11.69 6.82 15.15
N ALA A 22 12.01 5.66 14.55
CA ALA A 22 11.70 5.43 13.15
C ALA A 22 10.19 5.67 13.00
N ASP A 23 9.80 6.65 12.19
CA ASP A 23 8.40 6.83 11.82
C ASP A 23 7.93 5.49 11.26
N LYS A 24 7.12 4.77 12.04
CA LYS A 24 6.61 3.47 11.62
C LYS A 24 5.64 3.74 10.49
N LEU A 25 6.08 3.48 9.26
CA LEU A 25 5.25 3.53 8.09
C LEU A 25 4.02 2.63 8.28
N MET A 26 2.91 3.02 7.66
CA MET A 26 1.65 2.27 7.77
C MET A 26 1.84 0.82 7.31
N ILE A 27 1.40 -0.10 8.16
CA ILE A 27 1.26 -1.54 7.90
C ILE A 27 -0.14 -1.93 8.38
N ASP A 28 -0.81 -2.77 7.61
CA ASP A 28 -2.12 -3.34 7.89
C ASP A 28 -2.06 -4.85 7.70
N ASN A 29 -2.52 -5.58 8.70
CA ASN A 29 -2.55 -7.04 8.76
C ASN A 29 -3.99 -7.58 8.83
N PHE A 30 -4.99 -6.74 8.55
CA PHE A 30 -6.41 -7.09 8.53
C PHE A 30 -6.95 -7.73 9.82
N ASP A 31 -6.33 -7.42 10.97
CA ASP A 31 -6.86 -7.78 12.28
C ASP A 31 -8.24 -7.15 12.54
N ALA A 32 -8.87 -7.49 13.66
CA ALA A 32 -10.22 -7.03 14.01
C ALA A 32 -10.38 -5.50 14.01
N GLN A 33 -9.29 -4.75 14.25
CA GLN A 33 -9.30 -3.30 14.34
C GLN A 33 -8.99 -2.64 12.99
N SER A 34 -7.95 -3.10 12.32
CA SER A 34 -7.44 -2.52 11.07
C SER A 34 -8.37 -2.80 9.88
N ARG A 35 -9.00 -3.98 9.81
CA ARG A 35 -9.92 -4.36 8.71
C ARG A 35 -11.09 -3.39 8.53
N GLN A 36 -11.53 -2.71 9.61
CA GLN A 36 -12.65 -1.76 9.57
C GLN A 36 -12.34 -0.49 8.78
N ALA A 37 -11.06 -0.20 8.51
CA ALA A 37 -10.63 0.96 7.74
C ALA A 37 -10.68 0.73 6.21
N TRP A 38 -11.01 -0.49 5.78
CA TRP A 38 -11.10 -0.88 4.38
C TRP A 38 -12.55 -0.90 3.91
N ALA A 39 -12.79 -0.31 2.74
CA ALA A 39 -14.09 -0.30 2.09
C ALA A 39 -14.00 -0.98 0.72
N TYR A 40 -15.01 -1.78 0.41
CA TYR A 40 -15.18 -2.42 -0.89
C TYR A 40 -15.85 -1.46 -1.89
N PHE A 41 -15.39 -1.48 -3.14
CA PHE A 41 -16.00 -0.75 -4.25
C PHE A 41 -16.00 -1.62 -5.51
N SER A 42 -17.02 -1.45 -6.34
CA SER A 42 -17.12 -2.01 -7.68
C SER A 42 -17.39 -0.88 -8.70
N ASP A 43 -17.11 -1.14 -9.97
CA ASP A 43 -17.48 -0.28 -11.10
C ASP A 43 -19.00 -0.01 -11.25
N GLN A 44 -19.85 -0.72 -10.52
CA GLN A 44 -21.29 -0.46 -10.44
C GLN A 44 -21.63 0.99 -10.06
N VAL A 45 -20.74 1.68 -9.33
CA VAL A 45 -20.89 3.12 -9.03
C VAL A 45 -20.83 4.02 -10.26
N MET A 46 -20.36 3.50 -11.40
CA MET A 46 -20.32 4.15 -12.70
C MET A 46 -21.20 3.43 -13.76
N GLY A 47 -22.02 2.46 -13.34
CA GLY A 47 -22.89 1.68 -14.24
C GLY A 47 -22.27 0.40 -14.81
N GLY A 48 -21.05 0.05 -14.37
CA GLY A 48 -20.42 -1.24 -14.68
C GLY A 48 -21.20 -2.43 -14.08
N VAL A 49 -20.81 -3.64 -14.48
CA VAL A 49 -21.50 -4.89 -14.09
C VAL A 49 -20.62 -5.84 -13.29
N SER A 50 -19.44 -5.39 -12.84
CA SER A 50 -18.56 -6.24 -12.01
C SER A 50 -19.19 -6.48 -10.64
N VAL A 51 -19.11 -7.71 -10.18
CA VAL A 51 -19.69 -8.14 -8.90
C VAL A 51 -18.65 -8.89 -8.09
N GLY A 52 -18.66 -8.68 -6.78
CA GLY A 52 -17.66 -9.29 -5.91
C GLY A 52 -17.91 -8.95 -4.45
N THR A 53 -17.04 -9.49 -3.61
CA THR A 53 -17.09 -9.32 -2.16
C THR A 53 -15.68 -9.24 -1.58
N VAL A 54 -15.58 -8.76 -0.35
CA VAL A 54 -14.42 -8.97 0.51
C VAL A 54 -14.89 -9.56 1.82
N ASP A 55 -14.31 -10.70 2.15
CA ASP A 55 -14.42 -11.32 3.47
C ASP A 55 -13.10 -11.16 4.22
N TYR A 56 -13.14 -11.09 5.55
CA TYR A 56 -11.93 -11.08 6.37
C TYR A 56 -11.86 -12.39 7.14
N ILE A 57 -10.83 -13.19 6.85
CA ILE A 57 -10.70 -14.56 7.36
C ILE A 57 -9.54 -14.61 8.36
N ASP A 58 -9.81 -15.22 9.51
CA ASP A 58 -8.82 -15.54 10.54
C ASP A 58 -8.55 -17.06 10.49
N ARG A 59 -7.37 -17.48 10.02
CA ARG A 59 -6.98 -18.90 9.88
C ARG A 59 -5.51 -19.11 10.18
N ASP A 60 -5.19 -20.16 10.92
CA ASP A 60 -3.81 -20.56 11.26
C ASP A 60 -2.96 -19.44 11.90
N GLY A 61 -3.61 -18.56 12.66
CA GLY A 61 -2.96 -17.41 13.31
C GLY A 61 -2.71 -16.21 12.39
N GLU A 62 -3.21 -16.23 11.15
CA GLU A 62 -3.11 -15.15 10.19
C GLU A 62 -4.51 -14.61 9.80
N SER A 63 -4.64 -13.29 9.84
CA SER A 63 -5.81 -12.56 9.33
C SER A 63 -5.53 -12.10 7.89
N TYR A 64 -6.49 -12.23 6.98
CA TYR A 64 -6.34 -11.74 5.62
C TYR A 64 -7.67 -11.26 5.02
N ALA A 65 -7.58 -10.29 4.10
CA ALA A 65 -8.67 -9.93 3.21
C ALA A 65 -8.75 -10.93 2.06
N HIS A 66 -9.89 -11.60 1.92
CA HIS A 66 -10.24 -12.51 0.84
C HIS A 66 -11.18 -11.79 -0.14
N MET A 67 -10.66 -11.30 -1.26
CA MET A 67 -11.45 -10.61 -2.27
C MET A 67 -11.71 -11.53 -3.46
N THR A 68 -12.99 -11.73 -3.77
CA THR A 68 -13.44 -12.57 -4.89
C THR A 68 -14.51 -11.86 -5.71
N GLY A 69 -14.64 -12.24 -6.98
CA GLY A 69 -15.70 -11.73 -7.84
C GLY A 69 -15.45 -11.92 -9.32
N GLU A 70 -16.41 -11.49 -10.13
CA GLU A 70 -16.32 -11.46 -11.59
C GLU A 70 -16.17 -10.01 -12.05
N VAL A 71 -15.06 -9.73 -12.74
CA VAL A 71 -14.79 -8.44 -13.36
C VAL A 71 -15.22 -8.50 -14.82
N SER A 72 -15.96 -7.48 -15.27
CA SER A 72 -16.33 -7.28 -16.67
C SER A 72 -16.05 -5.84 -17.10
N THR A 73 -15.53 -5.69 -18.30
CA THR A 73 -15.27 -4.40 -18.97
C THR A 73 -16.51 -3.81 -19.67
N ASP A 74 -17.64 -4.52 -19.63
CA ASP A 74 -18.92 -4.01 -20.11
C ASP A 74 -19.34 -2.72 -19.38
N ASN A 75 -20.12 -1.89 -20.07
CA ASN A 75 -20.63 -0.60 -19.56
C ASN A 75 -19.53 0.36 -19.07
N ASN A 76 -18.34 0.32 -19.68
CA ASN A 76 -17.16 1.09 -19.26
C ASN A 76 -16.71 0.76 -17.82
N GLY A 77 -17.00 -0.45 -17.35
CA GLY A 77 -16.56 -0.96 -16.07
C GLY A 77 -15.13 -1.49 -16.10
N GLY A 78 -14.92 -2.59 -15.40
CA GLY A 78 -13.69 -3.35 -15.35
C GLY A 78 -12.99 -3.27 -14.01
N PHE A 79 -13.70 -3.14 -12.87
CA PHE A 79 -13.04 -3.31 -11.57
C PHE A 79 -13.91 -3.78 -10.40
N ILE A 80 -13.24 -4.50 -9.49
CA ILE A 80 -13.59 -4.60 -8.07
C ILE A 80 -12.36 -4.23 -7.23
N GLN A 81 -12.56 -3.62 -6.06
CA GLN A 81 -11.46 -3.18 -5.20
C GLN A 81 -11.81 -3.13 -3.72
N ILE A 82 -10.76 -3.21 -2.90
CA ILE A 82 -10.78 -2.72 -1.52
C ILE A 82 -9.85 -1.53 -1.38
N ARG A 83 -10.24 -0.54 -0.58
CA ARG A 83 -9.47 0.70 -0.41
C ARG A 83 -9.48 1.19 1.04
N ARG A 84 -8.32 1.69 1.48
CA ARG A 84 -8.13 2.33 2.79
C ARG A 84 -7.56 3.74 2.65
N SER A 85 -8.02 4.65 3.51
CA SER A 85 -7.48 6.00 3.63
C SER A 85 -6.12 6.02 4.33
N ILE A 86 -5.21 6.86 3.85
CA ILE A 86 -3.88 7.09 4.42
C ILE A 86 -3.84 8.48 5.04
N ALA A 87 -3.44 8.54 6.31
CA ALA A 87 -3.31 9.78 7.04
C ALA A 87 -2.28 10.70 6.39
N LYS A 88 -2.56 12.01 6.36
CA LYS A 88 -1.68 12.97 5.72
C LYS A 88 -0.29 12.94 6.35
N GLY A 89 0.72 12.70 5.52
CA GLY A 89 2.12 12.75 5.94
C GLY A 89 2.63 11.47 6.62
N SER A 90 1.76 10.49 6.92
CA SER A 90 2.15 9.26 7.65
C SER A 90 3.05 8.32 6.86
N VAL A 91 3.25 8.58 5.57
CA VAL A 91 4.09 7.78 4.66
C VAL A 91 5.12 8.65 3.92
N SER A 92 5.52 9.77 4.53
CA SER A 92 6.40 10.75 3.86
C SER A 92 7.80 10.22 3.54
N SER A 93 8.29 9.24 4.31
CA SER A 93 9.58 8.58 4.11
C SER A 93 9.51 7.35 3.20
N ALA A 94 8.33 6.97 2.71
CA ALA A 94 8.16 5.74 1.94
C ALA A 94 8.87 5.80 0.58
N THR A 95 9.53 4.70 0.21
CA THR A 95 10.15 4.47 -1.10
C THR A 95 9.35 3.46 -1.94
N GLY A 96 8.44 2.69 -1.32
CA GLY A 96 7.55 1.75 -2.00
C GLY A 96 6.41 1.23 -1.14
N VAL A 97 5.56 0.42 -1.78
CA VAL A 97 4.48 -0.36 -1.17
C VAL A 97 4.91 -1.83 -1.16
N TYR A 98 4.57 -2.57 -0.11
CA TYR A 98 4.72 -4.02 -0.12
C TYR A 98 3.41 -4.72 0.28
N LEU A 99 3.34 -6.00 -0.08
CA LEU A 99 2.17 -6.85 0.08
C LEU A 99 2.65 -8.25 0.48
N LYS A 100 1.97 -8.90 1.44
CA LYS A 100 1.95 -10.36 1.56
C LYS A 100 0.65 -10.87 0.95
N VAL A 101 0.76 -11.61 -0.15
CA VAL A 101 -0.38 -11.91 -1.03
C VAL A 101 -0.31 -13.34 -1.59
N ARG A 102 -1.46 -13.93 -1.91
CA ARG A 102 -1.60 -15.09 -2.80
C ARG A 102 -2.87 -14.93 -3.65
N GLY A 103 -3.03 -15.74 -4.68
CA GLY A 103 -4.21 -15.68 -5.54
C GLY A 103 -4.17 -16.68 -6.68
N ASN A 104 -5.09 -16.52 -7.60
CA ASN A 104 -5.34 -17.42 -8.73
C ASN A 104 -4.38 -17.28 -9.92
N SER A 105 -3.11 -16.93 -9.67
CA SER A 105 -2.09 -16.73 -10.72
C SER A 105 -2.49 -15.71 -11.79
N GLN A 106 -3.20 -14.66 -11.35
CA GLN A 106 -3.60 -13.53 -12.19
C GLN A 106 -2.89 -12.25 -11.77
N GLN A 107 -2.90 -11.27 -12.68
CA GLN A 107 -2.43 -9.92 -12.42
C GLN A 107 -3.48 -9.09 -11.66
N TYR A 108 -3.01 -8.36 -10.66
CA TYR A 108 -3.76 -7.38 -9.87
C TYR A 108 -3.00 -6.06 -9.80
N PHE A 109 -3.63 -5.02 -9.24
CA PHE A 109 -3.07 -3.68 -9.19
C PHE A 109 -3.15 -3.08 -7.80
N ILE A 110 -2.15 -2.27 -7.47
CA ILE A 110 -2.25 -1.28 -6.39
C ILE A 110 -2.61 0.05 -7.01
N HIS A 111 -3.67 0.69 -6.53
CA HIS A 111 -3.97 2.09 -6.84
C HIS A 111 -3.64 2.99 -5.66
N LEU A 112 -2.86 4.03 -5.92
CA LEU A 112 -2.60 5.12 -4.99
C LEU A 112 -3.32 6.38 -5.45
N ARG A 113 -3.99 7.05 -4.51
CA ARG A 113 -4.49 8.42 -4.69
C ARG A 113 -3.66 9.38 -3.86
N THR A 114 -3.52 10.59 -4.38
CA THR A 114 -2.78 11.67 -3.72
C THR A 114 -3.64 12.90 -3.56
N SER A 115 -3.15 13.93 -2.87
CA SER A 115 -3.83 15.23 -2.86
C SER A 115 -3.94 15.88 -4.24
N GLY A 116 -3.23 15.38 -5.26
CA GLY A 116 -3.32 15.85 -6.65
C GLY A 116 -4.27 15.04 -7.54
N THR A 117 -4.81 13.91 -7.07
CA THR A 117 -5.83 13.13 -7.77
C THR A 117 -7.22 13.63 -7.37
N VAL A 118 -7.62 14.78 -7.90
CA VAL A 118 -8.85 15.50 -7.52
C VAL A 118 -10.09 14.85 -8.15
N LEU A 119 -9.96 14.31 -9.37
CA LEU A 119 -11.07 13.71 -10.10
C LEU A 119 -11.20 12.22 -9.73
N PRO A 120 -12.44 11.67 -9.71
CA PRO A 120 -12.66 10.32 -9.21
C PRO A 120 -12.02 9.20 -10.04
N TRP A 121 -11.66 9.45 -11.30
CA TRP A 121 -10.92 8.52 -12.18
C TRP A 121 -9.39 8.70 -12.14
N GLN A 122 -8.87 9.62 -11.34
CA GLN A 122 -7.43 9.84 -11.22
C GLN A 122 -6.82 8.92 -10.16
N TYR A 123 -5.75 8.22 -10.54
CA TYR A 123 -4.99 7.34 -9.67
C TYR A 123 -3.58 7.16 -10.23
N TYR A 124 -2.70 6.63 -9.40
CA TYR A 124 -1.42 6.05 -9.81
C TYR A 124 -1.52 4.54 -9.62
N GLN A 125 -1.05 3.76 -10.58
CA GLN A 125 -1.13 2.30 -10.51
C GLN A 125 0.20 1.61 -10.74
N ALA A 126 0.40 0.48 -10.07
CA ALA A 126 1.43 -0.51 -10.36
C ALA A 126 0.78 -1.90 -10.34
N GLY A 127 1.08 -2.71 -11.36
CA GLY A 127 0.59 -4.09 -11.45
C GLY A 127 1.53 -5.07 -10.75
N PHE A 128 0.99 -6.19 -10.29
CA PHE A 128 1.74 -7.31 -9.74
C PHE A 128 1.03 -8.64 -10.05
N GLU A 129 1.82 -9.70 -10.16
CA GLU A 129 1.30 -11.06 -10.36
C GLU A 129 1.10 -11.75 -9.01
N THR A 130 0.13 -12.66 -8.96
CA THR A 130 -0.09 -13.56 -7.81
C THR A 130 0.33 -14.98 -8.14
N SER A 131 0.37 -15.84 -7.12
CA SER A 131 0.53 -17.29 -7.23
C SER A 131 -0.33 -17.96 -6.16
N GLY A 132 -0.53 -19.27 -6.26
CA GLY A 132 -1.29 -20.02 -5.26
C GLY A 132 -0.64 -20.03 -3.86
N ASP A 133 0.64 -19.67 -3.76
CA ASP A 133 1.39 -19.60 -2.51
C ASP A 133 1.53 -18.16 -2.02
N TRP A 134 1.64 -18.01 -0.70
CA TRP A 134 1.96 -16.72 -0.09
C TRP A 134 3.32 -16.22 -0.57
N GLN A 135 3.34 -15.00 -1.09
CA GLN A 135 4.54 -14.32 -1.54
C GLN A 135 4.58 -12.87 -1.04
N ILE A 136 5.79 -12.32 -0.97
CA ILE A 136 6.00 -10.90 -0.70
C ILE A 136 6.25 -10.18 -2.02
N VAL A 137 5.39 -9.22 -2.34
CA VAL A 137 5.56 -8.32 -3.48
C VAL A 137 6.03 -6.96 -2.98
N ARG A 138 7.01 -6.36 -3.68
CA ARG A 138 7.48 -4.99 -3.42
C ARG A 138 7.32 -4.15 -4.68
N LEU A 139 6.65 -3.01 -4.54
CA LEU A 139 6.35 -2.07 -5.61
C LEU A 139 6.99 -0.71 -5.28
N PRO A 140 8.16 -0.41 -5.82
CA PRO A 140 8.78 0.92 -5.74
C PRO A 140 7.81 2.02 -6.21
N LEU A 141 7.78 3.17 -5.51
CA LEU A 141 6.92 4.29 -5.92
C LEU A 141 7.26 4.84 -7.31
N ALA A 142 8.47 4.58 -7.81
CA ALA A 142 8.91 4.95 -9.16
C ALA A 142 8.21 4.13 -10.28
N ASP A 143 7.70 2.95 -9.95
CA ASP A 143 7.05 2.05 -10.91
C ASP A 143 5.59 2.44 -11.14
N PHE A 144 5.00 3.19 -10.20
CA PHE A 144 3.63 3.66 -10.30
C PHE A 144 3.45 4.67 -11.44
N LYS A 145 2.45 4.43 -12.30
CA LYS A 145 2.10 5.29 -13.43
C LYS A 145 0.76 5.97 -13.19
N GLY A 146 0.70 7.29 -13.42
CA GLY A 146 -0.55 8.04 -13.34
C GLY A 146 -1.52 7.66 -14.46
N SER A 147 -2.82 7.65 -14.15
CA SER A 147 -3.90 7.32 -15.11
C SER A 147 -4.10 8.36 -16.22
N GLY A 148 -3.46 9.54 -16.12
CA GLY A 148 -3.53 10.58 -17.14
C GLY A 148 -2.29 11.45 -17.17
N SER A 149 -2.03 12.07 -18.33
CA SER A 149 -0.83 12.88 -18.61
C SER A 149 -0.71 14.16 -17.78
N TRP A 150 -1.81 14.63 -17.18
CA TRP A 150 -1.83 15.80 -16.31
C TRP A 150 -1.37 15.51 -14.88
N LEU A 151 -1.26 14.23 -14.50
CA LEU A 151 -0.70 13.85 -13.22
C LEU A 151 0.82 13.98 -13.24
N ARG A 152 1.41 14.26 -12.07
CA ARG A 152 2.88 14.31 -11.93
C ARG A 152 3.46 12.95 -12.29
N LYS A 153 4.60 12.93 -12.98
CA LYS A 153 5.28 11.68 -13.31
C LYS A 153 5.81 10.96 -12.07
N SER A 154 6.35 11.71 -11.12
CA SER A 154 6.91 11.19 -9.87
C SER A 154 5.93 11.37 -8.72
N LEU A 155 5.64 10.26 -8.03
CA LEU A 155 4.77 10.21 -6.87
C LEU A 155 5.49 10.82 -5.66
N VAL A 156 4.81 11.72 -4.94
CA VAL A 156 5.35 12.29 -3.69
C VAL A 156 4.74 11.54 -2.50
N PRO A 157 5.54 10.83 -1.70
CA PRO A 157 5.01 9.93 -0.66
C PRO A 157 4.08 10.65 0.35
N GLY A 158 4.49 11.83 0.86
CA GLY A 158 3.67 12.60 1.81
C GLY A 158 2.34 13.14 1.25
N SER A 159 2.17 13.09 -0.08
CA SER A 159 0.91 13.47 -0.74
C SER A 159 -0.09 12.33 -0.84
N ILE A 160 0.28 11.07 -0.55
CA ILE A 160 -0.60 9.91 -0.61
C ILE A 160 -1.77 10.07 0.37
N ARG A 161 -2.96 9.67 -0.07
CA ARG A 161 -4.24 9.80 0.65
C ARG A 161 -5.05 8.51 0.71
N SER A 162 -4.83 7.59 -0.22
CA SER A 162 -5.42 6.25 -0.11
C SER A 162 -4.57 5.23 -0.85
N ILE A 163 -4.70 3.98 -0.43
CA ILE A 163 -4.18 2.79 -1.09
C ILE A 163 -5.34 1.83 -1.34
N GLY A 164 -5.35 1.18 -2.49
CA GLY A 164 -6.32 0.12 -2.81
C GLY A 164 -5.68 -1.04 -3.54
N VAL A 165 -6.30 -2.21 -3.40
CA VAL A 165 -5.97 -3.46 -4.09
C VAL A 165 -7.11 -3.77 -5.06
N LEU A 166 -6.78 -4.06 -6.32
CA LEU A 166 -7.77 -4.10 -7.40
C LEU A 166 -7.56 -5.29 -8.33
N ALA A 167 -8.68 -5.89 -8.70
CA ALA A 167 -8.83 -6.57 -9.98
C ALA A 167 -9.31 -5.52 -10.98
N TYR A 168 -8.57 -5.28 -12.07
CA TYR A 168 -8.78 -4.10 -12.92
C TYR A 168 -8.46 -4.35 -14.41
N GLY A 169 -9.24 -3.73 -15.29
CA GLY A 169 -8.87 -3.46 -16.68
C GLY A 169 -9.06 -4.60 -17.68
N ARG A 170 -9.67 -5.72 -17.27
CA ARG A 170 -10.00 -6.86 -18.13
C ARG A 170 -11.07 -7.75 -17.50
N ASP A 171 -11.73 -8.52 -18.34
CA ASP A 171 -12.65 -9.57 -17.90
C ASP A 171 -11.86 -10.70 -17.23
N HIS A 172 -12.22 -11.06 -15.99
CA HIS A 172 -11.67 -12.22 -15.29
C HIS A 172 -12.39 -12.49 -13.96
N SER A 173 -12.30 -13.75 -13.51
CA SER A 173 -12.58 -14.14 -12.13
C SER A 173 -11.42 -13.68 -11.22
N ALA A 174 -11.73 -12.82 -10.27
CA ALA A 174 -10.83 -12.37 -9.24
C ALA A 174 -10.89 -13.30 -8.03
N GLU A 175 -9.73 -13.69 -7.52
CA GLU A 175 -9.53 -14.43 -6.28
C GLU A 175 -8.14 -14.10 -5.75
N ILE A 176 -8.10 -13.28 -4.69
CA ILE A 176 -6.87 -12.78 -4.08
C ILE A 176 -7.03 -12.70 -2.56
N ASP A 177 -6.01 -13.21 -1.86
CA ASP A 177 -5.87 -13.05 -0.42
C ASP A 177 -4.72 -12.09 -0.12
N VAL A 178 -4.97 -11.09 0.73
CA VAL A 178 -3.97 -10.14 1.21
C VAL A 178 -3.86 -10.26 2.72
N ALA A 179 -2.74 -10.80 3.21
CA ALA A 179 -2.47 -10.93 4.64
C ALA A 179 -1.83 -9.69 5.24
N GLU A 180 -1.01 -8.98 4.45
CA GLU A 180 -0.35 -7.76 4.90
C GLU A 180 -0.19 -6.78 3.75
N ILE A 181 -0.38 -5.49 4.03
CA ILE A 181 -0.10 -4.40 3.09
C ILE A 181 0.45 -3.20 3.84
N GLY A 182 1.48 -2.57 3.28
CA GLY A 182 2.08 -1.40 3.91
C GLY A 182 3.06 -0.66 3.03
N PHE A 183 3.72 0.32 3.64
CA PHE A 183 4.78 1.11 3.02
C PHE A 183 6.14 0.75 3.63
N TYR A 184 7.18 0.79 2.81
CA TYR A 184 8.57 0.62 3.26
C TYR A 184 9.42 1.82 2.83
N ASN A 185 10.57 2.00 3.49
CA ASN A 185 11.61 2.98 3.13
C ASN A 185 12.90 2.28 2.69
#